data_AF-A0AAF0UY10-F1
#
_entry.id   AF-A0AAF0UY10-F1
#
_cell.length_a   1.000
_cell.length_b   1.000
_cell.length_c   1.000
_cell.angle_alpha   90.00
_cell.angle_beta   90.00
_cell.angle_gamma   90.00
#
_symmetry.space_group_name_H-M   'P 1'
#
loop_
_entity.id
_entity.type
_entity.pdbx_description
1 polymer ?
#
loop_
_entity_poly.entity_id
_entity_poly.type
_entity_poly.pdbx_seq_one_letter_code
_entity_poly.pdbx_strand_id
1 'polypeptide(L)'
;MQKVVGDTVSQFLARQKHAKKYILVHCTHGHNRTGFMIIHYLMRTLPISVSQAIKIFSDARPPGIYKPDYIDALYAFYHEKKPEMVVCPPTPEWKRSSELDLNGDAMPDDDDDGGPTAPLTVCVSPT
;
A
#
# COMPACT_ATOMS: atom_id res chain seq x y z
N MET A 1 11.38 15.22 -5.63
CA MET A 1 11.56 13.74 -5.64
C MET A 1 10.62 13.02 -6.60
N GLN A 2 9.29 13.23 -6.56
CA GLN A 2 8.34 12.43 -7.37
C GLN A 2 8.40 12.62 -8.90
N LYS A 3 8.84 13.78 -9.43
CA LYS A 3 9.05 13.95 -10.89
C LYS A 3 10.15 13.03 -11.44
N VAL A 4 11.21 12.78 -10.67
CA VAL A 4 12.38 12.02 -11.10
C VAL A 4 12.05 10.56 -11.39
N VAL A 5 11.18 9.94 -10.58
CA VAL A 5 10.80 8.53 -10.74
C VAL A 5 10.04 8.32 -12.06
N GLY A 6 9.08 9.19 -12.38
CA GLY A 6 8.33 9.12 -13.63
C GLY A 6 9.23 9.21 -14.86
N ASP A 7 10.10 10.23 -14.90
CA ASP A 7 11.01 10.45 -16.02
C ASP A 7 11.99 9.28 -16.20
N THR A 8 12.49 8.73 -15.09
CA THR A 8 13.40 7.57 -15.10
C THR A 8 12.71 6.33 -15.66
N VAL A 9 11.46 6.07 -15.26
CA VAL A 9 10.67 4.93 -15.77
C VAL A 9 10.39 5.11 -17.26
N SER A 10 9.95 6.29 -17.70
CA SER A 10 9.71 6.57 -19.12
C SER A 10 10.97 6.39 -19.96
N GLN A 11 12.12 6.89 -19.49
CA GLN A 11 13.40 6.69 -20.17
C GLN A 11 13.82 5.22 -20.21
N PHE A 12 13.63 4.47 -19.13
CA PHE A 12 13.92 3.04 -19.09
C PHE A 12 13.07 2.26 -20.09
N LEU A 13 11.77 2.56 -20.18
CA LEU A 13 10.86 1.92 -21.12
C LEU A 13 11.16 2.33 -22.58
N ALA A 14 11.53 3.58 -22.84
CA ALA A 14 11.87 4.06 -24.19
C ALA A 14 13.15 3.42 -24.76
N ARG A 15 14.07 2.96 -23.90
CA ARG A 15 15.33 2.31 -24.32
C ARG A 15 15.18 0.82 -24.64
N GLN A 16 13.97 0.25 -24.55
CA GLN A 16 13.73 -1.17 -24.82
C GLN A 16 13.62 -1.41 -26.33
N LYS A 17 14.64 -2.02 -26.94
CA LYS A 17 14.67 -2.31 -28.39
C LYS A 17 14.28 -3.75 -28.77
N HIS A 18 14.50 -4.73 -27.89
CA HIS A 18 14.46 -6.15 -28.30
C HIS A 18 13.86 -7.14 -27.29
N ALA A 19 13.78 -6.80 -25.99
CA ALA A 19 13.20 -7.69 -24.98
C ALA A 19 12.41 -6.88 -23.93
N LYS A 20 11.28 -7.44 -23.48
CA LYS A 20 10.44 -6.82 -22.44
C LYS A 20 11.18 -6.88 -21.11
N LYS A 21 11.65 -5.74 -20.62
CA LYS A 21 12.25 -5.62 -19.28
C LYS A 21 11.22 -5.12 -18.27
N TYR A 22 11.44 -5.50 -17.02
CA TYR A 22 10.56 -5.17 -15.90
C TYR A 22 11.29 -4.27 -14.90
N ILE A 23 10.52 -3.47 -14.18
CA ILE A 23 10.99 -2.67 -13.05
C ILE A 23 10.43 -3.33 -11.79
N LEU A 24 11.32 -3.73 -10.88
CA LEU A 24 10.93 -4.27 -9.58
C LEU A 24 10.85 -3.13 -8.56
N VAL A 25 9.71 -3.01 -7.89
CA VAL A 25 9.54 -2.13 -6.73
C VAL A 25 9.18 -3.01 -5.55
N HIS A 26 9.96 -2.96 -4.48
CA HIS A 26 9.70 -3.76 -3.29
C HIS A 26 10.06 -2.99 -2.01
N CYS A 27 9.41 -3.37 -0.92
CA CYS A 27 9.85 -3.10 0.45
C CYS A 27 10.17 -4.44 1.12
N THR A 28 10.04 -4.57 2.43
CA THR A 28 10.18 -5.85 3.13
C THR A 28 9.14 -6.88 2.65
N HIS A 29 7.87 -6.46 2.55
CA HIS A 29 6.77 -7.37 2.20
C HIS A 29 6.11 -7.10 0.85
N GLY A 30 6.43 -5.98 0.20
CA GLY A 30 5.88 -5.62 -1.11
C GLY A 30 4.41 -5.18 -1.11
N HIS A 31 3.89 -4.65 0.00
CA HIS A 31 2.49 -4.23 0.12
C HIS A 31 2.34 -2.71 0.30
N ASN A 32 2.57 -2.17 1.51
CA ASN A 32 2.24 -0.76 1.82
C ASN A 32 3.11 0.26 1.07
N ARG A 33 4.40 0.38 1.41
CA ARG A 33 5.33 1.31 0.72
C ARG A 33 5.43 1.06 -0.79
N THR A 34 5.42 -0.21 -1.20
CA THR A 34 5.42 -0.62 -2.61
C THR A 34 4.17 -0.14 -3.34
N GLY A 35 2.99 -0.45 -2.80
CA GLY A 35 1.72 -0.02 -3.37
C GLY A 35 1.61 1.50 -3.41
N PHE A 36 2.05 2.19 -2.35
CA PHE A 36 2.00 3.65 -2.29
C PHE A 36 2.82 4.30 -3.41
N MET A 37 4.05 3.81 -3.63
CA MET A 37 4.86 4.27 -4.76
C MET A 37 4.24 3.94 -6.12
N ILE A 38 3.73 2.71 -6.30
CA ILE A 38 3.12 2.27 -7.56
C ILE A 38 1.87 3.08 -7.87
N ILE A 39 1.00 3.32 -6.88
CA ILE A 39 -0.22 4.11 -7.05
C ILE A 39 0.13 5.56 -7.42
N HIS A 40 1.11 6.18 -6.76
CA HIS A 40 1.57 7.51 -7.18
C HIS A 40 2.08 7.52 -8.62
N TYR A 41 2.78 6.48 -9.06
CA TYR A 41 3.21 6.34 -10.45
C TYR A 41 2.03 6.19 -11.42
N LEU A 42 1.04 5.34 -11.08
CA LEU A 42 -0.15 5.12 -11.91
C LEU A 42 -0.97 6.40 -12.08
N MET A 43 -1.25 7.12 -10.99
CA MET A 43 -2.01 8.39 -11.00
C MET A 43 -1.35 9.49 -11.83
N ARG A 44 -0.01 9.44 -12.00
CA ARG A 44 0.75 10.41 -12.80
C ARG A 44 0.88 10.02 -14.26
N THR A 45 0.65 8.75 -14.60
CA THR A 45 0.85 8.21 -15.95
C THR A 45 -0.45 7.88 -16.66
N LEU A 46 -1.52 7.63 -15.91
CA LEU A 46 -2.83 7.29 -16.41
C LEU A 46 -3.87 8.28 -15.86
N PRO A 47 -4.86 8.71 -16.67
CA PRO A 47 -5.95 9.56 -16.21
C PRO A 47 -7.00 8.72 -15.45
N ILE A 48 -6.64 8.27 -14.25
CA ILE A 48 -7.48 7.43 -13.38
C ILE A 48 -7.62 8.05 -11.99
N SER A 49 -8.66 7.65 -11.25
CA SER A 49 -8.90 8.04 -9.86
C SER A 49 -8.06 7.26 -8.85
N VAL A 50 -7.93 7.78 -7.62
CA VAL A 50 -7.23 7.09 -6.52
C VAL A 50 -7.83 5.71 -6.27
N SER A 51 -9.17 5.60 -6.29
CA SER A 51 -9.86 4.32 -6.11
C SER A 51 -9.51 3.30 -7.19
N GLN A 52 -9.44 3.73 -8.46
CA GLN A 52 -9.06 2.86 -9.57
C GLN A 52 -7.61 2.41 -9.45
N ALA A 53 -6.69 3.32 -9.08
CA ALA A 53 -5.28 2.98 -8.92
C ALA A 53 -5.06 2.00 -7.75
N ILE A 54 -5.75 2.20 -6.62
CA ILE A 54 -5.75 1.25 -5.49
C ILE A 54 -6.25 -0.12 -5.98
N LYS A 55 -7.36 -0.16 -6.72
CA LYS A 55 -7.92 -1.42 -7.24
C LYS A 55 -6.95 -2.15 -8.17
N ILE A 56 -6.30 -1.44 -9.09
CA ILE A 56 -5.30 -2.03 -10.00
C ILE A 56 -4.18 -2.70 -9.19
N PHE A 57 -3.69 -2.04 -8.13
CA PHE A 57 -2.65 -2.61 -7.30
C PHE A 57 -3.15 -3.81 -6.46
N SER A 58 -4.35 -3.73 -5.87
CA SER A 58 -4.91 -4.84 -5.09
C SER A 58 -5.19 -6.08 -5.95
N ASP A 59 -5.67 -5.89 -7.18
CA ASP A 59 -5.91 -6.98 -8.12
C ASP A 59 -4.60 -7.66 -8.53
N ALA A 60 -3.54 -6.87 -8.77
CA ALA A 60 -2.23 -7.39 -9.18
C ALA A 60 -1.44 -8.01 -8.01
N ARG A 61 -1.62 -7.49 -6.79
CA ARG A 61 -0.94 -7.95 -5.58
C ARG A 61 -1.91 -8.01 -4.40
N PRO A 62 -2.75 -9.07 -4.30
CA PRO A 62 -3.67 -9.20 -3.18
C PRO A 62 -2.94 -9.27 -1.82
N PRO A 63 -3.45 -8.62 -0.76
CA PRO A 63 -4.69 -7.83 -0.74
C PRO A 63 -4.47 -6.35 -1.13
N GLY A 64 -3.25 -5.96 -1.48
CA GLY A 64 -2.86 -4.59 -1.78
C GLY A 64 -2.28 -3.87 -0.56
N ILE A 65 -2.55 -2.56 -0.46
CA ILE A 65 -2.22 -1.80 0.75
C ILE A 65 -3.27 -2.13 1.81
N TYR A 66 -2.83 -2.62 2.97
CA TYR A 66 -3.71 -2.98 4.08
C TYR A 66 -3.62 -2.00 5.27
N LYS A 67 -2.70 -1.03 5.20
CA LYS A 67 -2.56 0.05 6.19
C LYS A 67 -3.44 1.26 5.84
N PRO A 68 -4.45 1.63 6.65
CA PRO A 68 -5.39 2.72 6.33
C PRO A 68 -4.73 4.10 6.17
N ASP A 69 -3.72 4.38 6.98
CA ASP A 69 -2.88 5.58 6.95
C ASP A 69 -2.30 5.87 5.56
N TYR A 70 -1.86 4.83 4.85
CA TYR A 70 -1.39 4.96 3.47
C TYR A 70 -2.51 5.28 2.48
N ILE A 71 -3.70 4.69 2.67
CA ILE A 71 -4.86 4.95 1.82
C ILE A 71 -5.37 6.38 2.03
N ASP A 72 -5.47 6.82 3.28
CA ASP A 72 -5.95 8.16 3.63
C ASP A 72 -4.98 9.23 3.12
N ALA A 73 -3.67 9.00 3.23
CA ALA A 73 -2.65 9.87 2.66
C ALA A 73 -2.78 10.01 1.13
N LEU A 74 -3.12 8.93 0.40
CA LEU A 74 -3.33 9.00 -1.05
C LEU A 74 -4.53 9.88 -1.40
N TYR A 75 -5.67 9.69 -0.75
CA TYR A 75 -6.87 10.53 -0.99
C TYR A 75 -6.62 11.99 -0.64
N ALA A 76 -5.96 12.25 0.50
CA ALA A 76 -5.60 13.60 0.92
C ALA A 76 -4.66 14.28 -0.09
N PHE A 77 -3.66 13.56 -0.60
CA PHE A 77 -2.68 14.10 -1.54
C PHE A 77 -3.29 14.47 -2.89
N TYR A 78 -4.23 13.67 -3.40
CA TYR A 78 -4.89 13.91 -4.69
C TYR A 78 -6.18 14.74 -4.57
N HIS A 79 -6.52 15.19 -3.35
CA HIS A 79 -7.73 15.96 -3.05
C HIS A 79 -9.02 15.26 -3.51
N GLU A 80 -9.04 13.93 -3.48
CA GLU A 80 -10.22 13.12 -3.79
C GLU A 80 -10.95 12.76 -2.49
N LYS A 81 -12.29 12.80 -2.52
CA LYS A 81 -13.09 12.31 -1.39
C LYS A 81 -12.99 10.78 -1.34
N LYS A 82 -12.50 10.24 -0.22
CA LYS A 82 -12.51 8.78 0.03
C LYS A 82 -13.94 8.25 0.00
N PRO A 83 -14.28 7.32 -0.90
CA PRO A 83 -15.59 6.66 -0.89
C PRO A 83 -15.73 5.76 0.35
N GLU A 84 -16.92 5.70 0.93
CA GLU A 84 -17.22 4.84 2.09
C GLU A 84 -16.96 3.36 1.80
N MET A 85 -17.12 2.94 0.54
CA MET A 85 -16.84 1.57 0.07
C MET A 85 -15.35 1.18 0.07
N VAL A 86 -14.42 2.13 0.24
CA VAL A 86 -12.99 1.82 0.26
C VAL A 86 -12.60 1.40 1.68
N VAL A 87 -12.85 0.13 1.96
CA VAL A 87 -12.45 -0.53 3.20
C VAL A 87 -11.08 -1.17 2.98
N CYS A 88 -10.15 -0.92 3.89
CA CYS A 88 -8.85 -1.58 3.85
C CYS A 88 -9.03 -3.07 4.18
N PRO A 89 -8.38 -3.97 3.43
CA PRO A 89 -8.42 -5.39 3.76
C PRO A 89 -7.81 -5.61 5.15
N PRO A 90 -8.23 -6.67 5.88
CA PRO A 90 -7.65 -6.99 7.16
C PRO A 90 -6.15 -7.27 7.01
N THR A 91 -5.39 -7.03 8.08
CA THR A 91 -3.97 -7.39 8.14
C THR A 91 -3.80 -8.86 7.78
N PRO A 92 -2.96 -9.19 6.77
CA PRO A 92 -2.76 -10.57 6.34
C PRO A 92 -2.29 -11.48 7.47
N GLU A 93 -2.70 -12.75 7.43
CA GLU A 93 -2.43 -13.71 8.52
C GLU A 93 -0.94 -13.91 8.78
N TRP A 94 -0.13 -13.96 7.71
CA TRP A 94 1.33 -14.11 7.79
C TRP A 94 2.02 -12.95 8.52
N LYS A 95 1.33 -11.83 8.71
CA LYS A 95 1.83 -10.69 9.49
C LYS A 95 1.28 -10.68 10.91
N ARG A 96 0.16 -11.34 11.19
CA ARG A 96 -0.31 -11.46 12.57
C ARG A 96 0.78 -12.24 13.30
N SER A 97 1.46 -11.57 14.23
CA SER A 97 2.40 -12.26 15.12
C SER A 97 1.63 -13.43 15.74
N SER A 98 2.31 -14.55 15.91
CA SER A 98 1.82 -15.59 16.80
C SER A 98 1.76 -15.00 18.21
N GLU A 99 0.70 -14.25 18.55
CA GLU A 99 0.40 -13.77 19.91
C GLU A 99 0.07 -14.93 20.88
N LEU A 100 0.45 -16.15 20.51
CA LEU A 100 0.29 -17.37 21.27
C LEU A 100 1.64 -18.11 21.39
N ASP A 101 2.75 -17.40 21.51
CA ASP A 101 3.93 -17.97 22.16
C ASP A 101 3.84 -17.66 23.67
N LEU A 102 3.23 -18.63 24.34
CA LEU A 102 3.14 -18.80 25.78
C LEU A 102 4.53 -18.85 26.43
N ASN A 103 5.24 -17.72 26.61
CA ASN A 103 6.26 -17.58 27.66
C ASN A 103 6.72 -16.12 27.86
N GLY A 104 5.90 -15.31 28.52
CA GLY A 104 6.32 -14.38 29.58
C GLY A 104 7.49 -13.39 29.43
N ASP A 105 8.08 -13.13 28.26
CA ASP A 105 9.06 -12.05 28.08
C ASP A 105 8.58 -11.04 27.04
N ALA A 106 8.44 -9.79 27.49
CA ALA A 106 8.12 -8.65 26.66
C ALA A 106 9.37 -8.23 25.87
N MET A 107 9.37 -8.45 24.56
CA MET A 107 10.25 -7.72 23.66
C MET A 107 9.44 -6.56 23.06
N PRO A 108 9.90 -5.31 23.20
CA PRO A 108 9.30 -4.20 22.46
C PRO A 108 9.61 -4.41 20.97
N ASP A 109 8.57 -4.44 20.15
CA ASP A 109 8.72 -4.40 18.70
C ASP A 109 9.21 -3.00 18.30
N ASP A 110 10.51 -2.87 18.04
CA ASP A 110 11.17 -1.71 17.43
C ASP A 110 10.81 -1.60 15.93
N ASP A 111 9.51 -1.48 15.61
CA ASP A 111 9.03 -0.90 14.35
C ASP A 111 8.31 0.43 14.67
N ASP A 112 9.08 1.34 15.28
CA ASP A 112 8.74 2.75 15.46
C ASP A 112 8.63 3.46 14.10
N ASP A 113 7.40 3.73 13.67
CA ASP A 113 7.08 4.88 12.84
C ASP A 113 5.83 5.52 13.46
N GLY A 114 6.08 6.44 14.39
CA GLY A 114 5.14 6.97 15.37
C GLY A 114 3.82 7.49 14.78
N GLY A 115 2.72 6.95 15.29
CA GLY A 115 1.37 7.50 15.16
C GLY A 115 0.53 7.11 16.38
N PRO A 116 -0.37 7.99 16.89
CA PRO A 116 -1.11 7.70 18.11
C PRO A 116 -2.09 6.54 17.90
N THR A 117 -2.03 5.55 18.79
CA THR A 117 -2.95 4.41 18.84
C THR A 117 -4.39 4.90 19.10
N ALA A 118 -5.27 4.79 18.11
CA ALA A 118 -6.71 4.95 18.30
C ALA A 118 -7.34 3.60 18.70
N PRO A 119 -8.37 3.59 19.57
CA PRO A 119 -8.89 2.35 20.15
C PRO A 119 -9.71 1.53 19.15
N LEU A 120 -9.64 0.22 19.34
CA LEU A 120 -10.27 -0.84 18.54
C LEU A 120 -11.80 -0.72 18.58
N THR A 121 -12.43 -0.42 17.43
CA THR A 121 -13.87 -0.60 17.25
C THR A 121 -14.15 -2.04 16.81
N VAL A 122 -14.94 -2.75 17.60
CA VAL A 122 -15.42 -4.12 17.37
C VAL A 122 -16.39 -4.13 16.18
N CYS A 123 -16.07 -4.88 15.14
CA CYS A 123 -17.02 -5.16 14.05
C CYS A 123 -17.97 -6.29 14.49
N VAL A 124 -19.28 -5.98 14.54
CA VAL A 124 -20.34 -6.98 14.69
C VAL A 124 -20.72 -7.48 13.29
N SER A 125 -20.68 -8.78 13.07
CA SER A 125 -21.13 -9.42 11.82
C SER A 125 -22.67 -9.45 11.75
N PRO A 126 -23.30 -9.12 10.61
CA PRO A 126 -24.73 -9.33 10.44
C PRO A 126 -25.04 -10.81 10.22
N THR A 127 -26.19 -11.24 10.76
CA THR A 127 -26.79 -12.59 10.59
C THR A 127 -27.56 -12.68 9.29
#